data_AF-A0A0F9IAA3-F1
#
_entry.id   AF-A0A0F9IAA3-F1
#
_cell.length_a   1.000
_cell.length_b   1.000
_cell.length_c   1.000
_cell.angle_alpha   90.00
_cell.angle_beta   90.00
_cell.angle_gamma   90.00
#
_symmetry.space_group_name_H-M   'P 1'
#
loop_
_entity.id
_entity.type
_entity.pdbx_description
1 polymer ?
#
loop_
_entity_poly.entity_id
_entity_poly.type
_entity_poly.pdbx_seq_one_letter_code
_entity_poly.pdbx_strand_id
1 'polypeptide(L)'
;MKFFSIFGSRQKALGLGLTLMTTLGGCAELGLQSVGTRFDDDMRPPLSTPSTNTGLALRELPPSSKKIDVAIYKYEDKTGQNEESDNFTRFSRAVSQGMSDVLIDVLTEVGDGEWFNVIERANIQDLLTERQLIDQTNQNYRGLQQSALPPLRFAGIIISGGVIDYDTNVVTGGVGARLLGIGNSFEYRRDRISVVLRAVSVQT
;
A
#
# COMPACT_ATOMS: atom_id res chain seq x y z
N MET A 1 61.79 -27.29 57.00
CA MET A 1 61.93 -28.35 58.03
C MET A 1 60.58 -28.51 58.72
N LYS A 2 60.07 -29.76 58.81
CA LYS A 2 58.84 -30.25 59.48
C LYS A 2 57.49 -30.13 58.74
N PHE A 3 57.12 -31.27 58.14
CA PHE A 3 55.82 -31.97 58.17
C PHE A 3 54.72 -31.40 59.07
N PHE A 4 53.49 -31.32 58.53
CA PHE A 4 52.23 -31.72 59.18
C PHE A 4 51.25 -32.09 58.04
N SER A 5 50.89 -33.37 57.85
CA SER A 5 49.65 -34.01 58.37
C SER A 5 48.42 -33.60 57.51
N ILE A 6 47.47 -34.44 57.08
CA ILE A 6 46.99 -35.76 57.53
C ILE A 6 46.19 -36.37 56.37
N PHE A 7 46.14 -37.70 56.37
CA PHE A 7 45.49 -38.62 55.44
C PHE A 7 43.96 -38.68 55.61
N GLY A 8 43.25 -39.02 54.54
CA GLY A 8 41.83 -39.44 54.52
C GLY A 8 40.97 -38.48 53.68
N SER A 9 40.16 -38.87 52.70
CA SER A 9 39.39 -40.10 52.55
C SER A 9 38.88 -40.20 51.09
N ARG A 10 39.06 -41.40 50.50
CA ARG A 10 38.14 -42.16 49.62
C ARG A 10 37.13 -41.36 48.77
N GLN A 11 37.21 -41.48 47.44
CA GLN A 11 36.45 -42.47 46.65
C GLN A 11 36.83 -42.35 45.16
N LYS A 12 37.35 -43.44 44.57
CA LYS A 12 37.50 -43.62 43.13
C LYS A 12 36.39 -44.57 42.70
N ALA A 13 35.51 -44.15 41.80
CA ALA A 13 34.68 -45.06 41.03
C ALA A 13 34.19 -44.37 39.76
N LEU A 14 34.12 -45.17 38.68
CA LEU A 14 33.35 -44.94 37.46
C LEU A 14 33.94 -43.96 36.44
N GLY A 15 35.04 -44.38 35.81
CA GLY A 15 35.34 -44.01 34.43
C GLY A 15 35.09 -45.21 33.51
N LEU A 16 34.75 -44.92 32.25
CA LEU A 16 34.68 -45.83 31.09
C LEU A 16 33.29 -46.41 30.77
N GLY A 17 32.47 -45.63 30.05
CA GLY A 17 31.22 -46.16 29.49
C GLY A 17 30.35 -45.23 28.64
N LEU A 18 30.82 -44.03 28.23
CA LEU A 18 29.95 -43.09 27.51
C LEU A 18 30.67 -42.25 26.46
N THR A 19 31.43 -42.89 25.58
CA THR A 19 32.13 -42.17 24.49
C THR A 19 32.16 -42.99 23.21
N LEU A 20 31.00 -43.34 22.62
CA LEU A 20 30.97 -43.86 21.24
C LEU A 20 29.61 -43.80 20.50
N MET A 21 28.71 -42.86 20.79
CA MET A 21 27.39 -42.87 20.10
C MET A 21 26.87 -41.48 19.68
N THR A 22 27.74 -40.63 19.12
CA THR A 22 27.34 -39.32 18.57
C THR A 22 28.04 -38.97 17.28
N THR A 23 28.07 -39.89 16.31
CA THR A 23 28.47 -39.58 14.92
C THR A 23 27.61 -40.42 13.99
N LEU A 24 26.48 -39.88 13.53
CA LEU A 24 25.78 -40.17 12.25
C LEU A 24 24.36 -39.59 12.38
N GLY A 25 24.19 -38.33 12.00
CA GLY A 25 22.89 -37.64 12.02
C GLY A 25 22.92 -36.25 11.39
N GLY A 26 23.86 -35.99 10.50
CA GLY A 26 23.94 -34.75 9.72
C GLY A 26 23.76 -35.10 8.24
N CYS A 27 23.02 -34.26 7.53
CA CYS A 27 22.65 -34.31 6.10
C CYS A 27 21.29 -34.94 5.78
N ALA A 28 20.21 -34.30 6.24
CA ALA A 28 18.93 -34.28 5.52
C ALA A 28 18.07 -33.08 5.96
N GLU A 29 18.61 -31.86 5.84
CA GLU A 29 17.77 -30.65 5.81
C GLU A 29 18.33 -29.73 4.73
N LEU A 30 18.23 -30.22 3.49
CA LEU A 30 18.32 -29.36 2.32
C LEU A 30 17.08 -28.46 2.36
N GLY A 31 17.31 -27.20 2.71
CA GLY A 31 16.30 -26.17 2.80
C GLY A 31 15.43 -26.12 1.55
N LEU A 32 14.22 -26.63 1.68
CA LEU A 32 13.09 -26.14 0.92
C LEU A 32 12.65 -24.87 1.65
N GLN A 33 13.16 -23.71 1.22
CA GLN A 33 12.60 -22.44 1.66
C GLN A 33 11.14 -22.40 1.19
N SER A 34 10.24 -22.78 2.09
CA SER A 34 8.81 -22.69 1.89
C SER A 34 8.41 -21.22 2.02
N VAL A 35 8.61 -20.45 0.96
CA VAL A 35 8.04 -19.11 0.84
C VAL A 35 6.52 -19.26 0.92
N GLY A 36 5.90 -18.71 1.97
CA GLY A 36 4.44 -18.58 2.10
C GLY A 36 3.70 -19.71 2.83
N THR A 37 4.25 -20.26 3.92
CA THR A 37 3.43 -21.10 4.83
C THR A 37 2.73 -20.25 5.88
N ARG A 38 1.61 -20.74 6.45
CA ARG A 38 0.78 -20.08 7.48
C ARG A 38 1.50 -19.76 8.81
N PHE A 39 2.81 -19.97 8.89
CA PHE A 39 3.64 -19.85 10.09
C PHE A 39 4.88 -18.97 9.85
N ASP A 40 4.82 -18.00 8.94
CA ASP A 40 5.79 -16.91 8.93
C ASP A 40 5.59 -16.06 10.20
N ASP A 41 6.58 -16.04 11.08
CA ASP A 41 6.60 -15.26 12.33
C ASP A 41 6.56 -13.73 12.07
N ASP A 42 6.86 -13.32 10.83
CA ASP A 42 6.74 -11.95 10.34
C ASP A 42 5.38 -11.62 9.72
N MET A 43 4.37 -12.50 9.83
CA MET A 43 3.03 -12.25 9.30
C MET A 43 2.30 -11.19 10.12
N ARG A 44 2.59 -9.92 9.81
CA ARG A 44 1.81 -8.78 10.28
C ARG A 44 0.43 -8.85 9.61
N PRO A 45 -0.67 -8.70 10.38
CA PRO A 45 -1.99 -8.62 9.77
C PRO A 45 -2.03 -7.47 8.76
N PRO A 46 -2.78 -7.60 7.67
CA PRO A 46 -2.95 -6.51 6.72
C PRO A 46 -3.50 -5.30 7.47
N LEU A 47 -2.74 -4.21 7.46
CA LEU A 47 -3.17 -2.96 8.06
C LEU A 47 -4.09 -2.24 7.06
N SER A 48 -5.34 -1.99 7.45
CA SER A 48 -6.21 -1.10 6.69
C SER A 48 -5.60 0.29 6.65
N THR A 49 -5.79 1.00 5.53
CA THR A 49 -5.34 2.38 5.41
C THR A 49 -5.97 3.21 6.54
N PRO A 50 -5.17 3.90 7.37
CA PRO A 50 -5.72 4.69 8.46
C PRO A 50 -6.49 5.88 7.89
N SER A 51 -7.68 6.16 8.45
CA SER A 51 -8.46 7.32 8.04
C SER A 51 -7.68 8.60 8.34
N THR A 52 -7.58 9.48 7.33
CA THR A 52 -6.99 10.80 7.51
C THR A 52 -8.03 11.77 8.06
N ASN A 53 -7.59 12.84 8.72
CA ASN A 53 -8.50 13.91 9.17
C ASN A 53 -9.34 14.48 8.03
N THR A 54 -8.75 14.63 6.84
CA THR A 54 -9.45 15.07 5.62
C THR A 54 -10.48 14.04 5.16
N GLY A 55 -10.14 12.76 5.15
CA GLY A 55 -11.06 11.68 4.79
C GLY A 55 -12.27 11.61 5.72
N LEU A 56 -12.05 11.74 7.03
CA LEU A 56 -13.13 11.83 8.03
C LEU A 56 -14.02 13.06 7.79
N ALA A 57 -13.42 14.22 7.57
CA ALA A 57 -14.17 15.44 7.30
C ALA A 57 -15.04 15.37 6.02
N LEU A 58 -14.56 14.68 4.98
CA LEU A 58 -15.33 14.43 3.75
C LEU A 58 -16.48 13.44 3.97
N ARG A 59 -16.26 12.44 4.82
CA ARG A 59 -17.26 11.43 5.16
C ARG A 59 -18.38 12.00 6.03
N GLU A 60 -18.06 12.93 6.93
CA GLU A 60 -19.00 13.59 7.85
C GLU A 60 -19.80 14.73 7.19
N LEU A 61 -19.69 14.92 5.88
CA LEU A 61 -20.50 15.92 5.17
C LEU A 61 -22.00 15.63 5.30
N PRO A 62 -22.85 16.66 5.42
CA PRO A 62 -24.30 16.47 5.49
C PRO A 62 -24.80 15.77 4.22
N PRO A 63 -25.90 15.01 4.31
CA PRO A 63 -26.45 14.29 3.16
C PRO A 63 -26.84 15.25 2.04
N SER A 64 -26.51 14.89 0.81
CA SER A 64 -26.95 15.66 -0.37
C SER A 64 -28.45 15.46 -0.61
N SER A 65 -29.13 16.51 -1.09
CA SER A 65 -30.54 16.37 -1.53
C SER A 65 -30.69 15.43 -2.74
N LYS A 66 -29.62 15.27 -3.54
CA LYS A 66 -29.61 14.38 -4.70
C LYS A 66 -28.19 13.95 -5.04
N LYS A 67 -27.99 12.65 -5.27
CA LYS A 67 -26.73 12.11 -5.78
C LYS A 67 -26.44 12.62 -7.19
N ILE A 68 -25.20 13.02 -7.42
CA ILE A 68 -24.72 13.56 -8.70
C ILE A 68 -23.97 12.45 -9.45
N ASP A 69 -24.31 12.23 -10.71
CA ASP A 69 -23.63 11.25 -11.56
C ASP A 69 -22.32 11.85 -12.09
N VAL A 70 -21.19 11.33 -11.61
CA VAL A 70 -19.85 11.82 -11.94
C VAL A 70 -19.02 10.73 -12.61
N ALA A 71 -18.37 11.07 -13.72
CA ALA A 71 -17.44 10.18 -14.38
C ALA A 71 -15.99 10.57 -14.05
N ILE A 72 -15.17 9.59 -13.68
CA ILE A 72 -13.72 9.74 -13.55
C ILE A 72 -13.05 8.93 -14.66
N TYR A 73 -12.25 9.61 -15.48
CA TYR A 73 -11.41 8.97 -16.48
C TYR A 73 -10.06 8.62 -15.88
N LYS A 74 -9.03 9.39 -16.19
CA LYS A 74 -7.69 9.21 -15.62
C LYS A 74 -7.32 10.42 -14.79
N TYR A 75 -6.76 10.14 -13.63
CA TYR A 75 -6.16 11.10 -12.73
C TYR A 75 -4.68 10.75 -12.57
N GLU A 76 -3.86 11.39 -13.38
CA GLU A 76 -2.45 11.04 -13.58
C GLU A 76 -1.52 12.02 -12.86
N ASP A 77 -0.31 11.55 -12.61
CA ASP A 77 0.82 12.38 -12.22
C ASP A 77 1.35 13.15 -13.43
N LYS A 78 1.31 14.49 -13.36
CA LYS A 78 1.83 15.41 -14.37
C LYS A 78 3.10 16.13 -13.93
N THR A 79 3.63 15.79 -12.76
CA THR A 79 4.89 16.36 -12.23
C THR A 79 6.09 15.85 -13.01
N GLY A 80 6.03 14.59 -13.46
CA GLY A 80 7.13 13.92 -14.14
C GLY A 80 8.30 13.56 -13.22
N GLN A 81 8.16 13.74 -11.90
CA GLN A 81 9.27 13.58 -10.95
C GLN A 81 9.55 12.12 -10.61
N ASN A 82 10.83 11.80 -10.46
CA ASN A 82 11.31 10.54 -9.89
C ASN A 82 11.73 10.77 -8.44
N GLU A 83 11.83 9.69 -7.66
CA GLU A 83 12.36 9.75 -6.30
C GLU A 83 13.75 10.37 -6.28
N GLU A 84 13.99 11.25 -5.31
CA GLU A 84 15.29 11.85 -5.10
C GLU A 84 16.30 10.82 -4.56
N SER A 85 17.56 10.98 -4.95
CA SER A 85 18.66 10.16 -4.48
C SER A 85 19.98 10.90 -4.66
N ASP A 86 20.78 10.93 -3.58
CA ASP A 86 22.04 11.69 -3.56
C ASP A 86 23.12 11.09 -4.46
N ASN A 87 23.07 9.78 -4.72
CA ASN A 87 24.20 9.04 -5.28
C ASN A 87 23.88 8.25 -6.56
N PHE A 88 22.61 8.09 -6.93
CA PHE A 88 22.23 7.23 -8.06
C PHE A 88 20.85 7.58 -8.61
N THR A 89 20.66 7.41 -9.92
CA THR A 89 19.36 7.63 -10.58
C THR A 89 18.34 6.60 -10.11
N ARG A 90 17.23 7.06 -9.53
CA ARG A 90 16.05 6.24 -9.25
C ARG A 90 15.09 6.26 -10.44
N PHE A 91 14.54 5.10 -10.78
CA PHE A 91 13.47 4.97 -11.79
C PHE A 91 12.06 4.99 -11.18
N SER A 92 11.96 4.88 -9.85
CA SER A 92 10.70 5.01 -9.14
C SER A 92 10.18 6.44 -9.23
N ARG A 93 8.87 6.58 -9.43
CA ARG A 93 8.19 7.88 -9.45
C ARG A 93 8.08 8.42 -8.03
N ALA A 94 8.24 9.74 -7.88
CA ALA A 94 8.06 10.40 -6.59
C ALA A 94 6.59 10.41 -6.13
N VAL A 95 5.66 10.32 -7.08
CA VAL A 95 4.21 10.34 -6.83
C VAL A 95 3.59 9.01 -7.28
N SER A 96 2.63 8.53 -6.49
CA SER A 96 1.86 7.32 -6.80
C SER A 96 1.15 7.43 -8.15
N GLN A 97 1.12 6.32 -8.89
CA GLN A 97 0.39 6.21 -10.15
C GLN A 97 -1.05 5.67 -9.96
N GLY A 98 -1.43 5.31 -8.71
CA GLY A 98 -2.76 4.81 -8.35
C GLY A 98 -3.74 5.90 -7.90
N MET A 99 -3.48 7.18 -8.23
CA MET A 99 -4.28 8.30 -7.74
C MET A 99 -5.70 8.34 -8.32
N SER A 100 -5.94 7.66 -9.43
CA SER A 100 -7.28 7.51 -10.01
C SER A 100 -8.18 6.69 -9.09
N ASP A 101 -7.67 5.57 -8.58
CA ASP A 101 -8.41 4.66 -7.69
C ASP A 101 -8.68 5.36 -6.36
N VAL A 102 -7.67 6.04 -5.80
CA VAL A 102 -7.83 6.84 -4.59
C VAL A 102 -8.91 7.93 -4.76
N LEU A 103 -8.97 8.60 -5.91
CA LEU A 103 -10.01 9.60 -6.17
C LEU A 103 -11.40 8.96 -6.27
N ILE A 104 -11.51 7.80 -6.90
CA ILE A 104 -12.76 7.03 -7.01
C ILE A 104 -13.26 6.64 -5.61
N ASP A 105 -12.38 6.09 -4.77
CA ASP A 105 -12.70 5.70 -3.39
C ASP A 105 -13.17 6.90 -2.57
N VAL A 106 -12.41 7.99 -2.60
CA VAL A 106 -12.76 9.22 -1.87
C VAL A 106 -14.12 9.75 -2.31
N LEU A 107 -14.40 9.83 -3.62
CA LEU A 107 -15.69 10.31 -4.11
C LEU A 107 -16.84 9.34 -3.77
N THR A 108 -16.57 8.05 -3.65
CA THR A 108 -17.56 7.05 -3.26
C THR A 108 -17.91 7.13 -1.77
N GLU A 109 -16.95 7.51 -0.92
CA GLU A 109 -17.15 7.61 0.54
C GLU A 109 -17.66 8.98 1.02
N VAL A 110 -17.65 10.01 0.18
CA VAL A 110 -18.08 11.36 0.55
C VAL A 110 -19.53 11.38 1.07
N GLY A 111 -19.72 11.93 2.27
CA GLY A 111 -21.02 11.97 2.96
C GLY A 111 -21.66 10.59 3.12
N ASP A 112 -20.87 9.59 3.50
CA ASP A 112 -21.27 8.17 3.56
C ASP A 112 -21.85 7.63 2.23
N GLY A 113 -21.35 8.15 1.11
CA GLY A 113 -21.79 7.78 -0.24
C GLY A 113 -23.09 8.43 -0.70
N GLU A 114 -23.57 9.46 0.01
CA GLU A 114 -24.80 10.18 -0.33
C GLU A 114 -24.62 11.31 -1.35
N TRP A 115 -23.39 11.60 -1.76
CA TRP A 115 -23.11 12.71 -2.68
C TRP A 115 -23.03 12.32 -4.15
N PHE A 116 -22.37 11.21 -4.47
CA PHE A 116 -21.99 10.90 -5.85
C PHE A 116 -22.37 9.48 -6.25
N ASN A 117 -22.88 9.33 -7.48
CA ASN A 117 -22.85 8.05 -8.17
C ASN A 117 -21.60 8.07 -9.05
N VAL A 118 -20.55 7.42 -8.56
CA VAL A 118 -19.25 7.38 -9.22
C VAL A 118 -19.29 6.39 -10.39
N ILE A 119 -18.92 6.87 -11.58
CA ILE A 119 -18.85 6.08 -12.79
C ILE A 119 -17.39 6.02 -13.23
N GLU A 120 -16.80 4.84 -13.12
CA GLU A 120 -15.42 4.61 -13.52
C GLU A 120 -15.32 4.50 -15.04
N ARG A 121 -14.45 5.32 -15.62
CA ARG A 121 -14.12 5.31 -17.05
C ARG A 121 -12.64 5.05 -17.32
N ALA A 122 -11.83 4.94 -16.26
CA ALA A 122 -10.40 4.60 -16.33
C ALA A 122 -10.14 3.33 -17.16
N ASN A 123 -10.89 2.26 -16.85
CA ASN A 123 -10.76 0.93 -17.46
C ASN A 123 -12.00 0.55 -18.29
N ILE A 124 -12.59 1.50 -19.01
CA ILE A 124 -13.83 1.25 -19.77
C ILE A 124 -13.69 0.13 -20.81
N GLN A 125 -12.49 -0.07 -21.35
CA GLN A 125 -12.26 -1.08 -22.39
C GLN A 125 -12.51 -2.50 -21.86
N ASP A 126 -11.98 -2.82 -20.67
CA ASP A 126 -12.19 -4.12 -20.03
C ASP A 126 -13.67 -4.38 -19.79
N LEU A 127 -14.40 -3.36 -19.33
CA LEU A 127 -15.84 -3.43 -19.11
C LEU A 127 -16.62 -3.63 -20.43
N LEU A 128 -16.21 -2.96 -21.52
CA LEU A 128 -16.85 -3.15 -22.83
C LEU A 128 -16.56 -4.54 -23.40
N THR A 129 -15.33 -5.05 -23.23
CA THR A 129 -14.95 -6.40 -23.64
C THR A 129 -15.77 -7.45 -22.90
N GLU A 130 -15.90 -7.34 -21.58
CA GLU A 130 -16.71 -8.28 -20.78
C GLU A 130 -18.19 -8.27 -21.20
N ARG A 131 -18.75 -7.07 -21.43
CA ARG A 131 -20.13 -6.94 -21.90
C ARG A 131 -20.34 -7.55 -23.28
N GLN A 132 -19.38 -7.34 -24.19
CA GLN A 132 -19.41 -7.97 -25.51
C GLN A 132 -19.36 -9.49 -25.40
N LEU A 133 -18.53 -10.03 -24.51
CA LEU A 133 -18.46 -11.47 -24.25
C LEU A 133 -19.79 -12.03 -23.73
N ILE A 134 -20.44 -11.32 -22.80
CA ILE A 134 -21.77 -11.68 -22.29
C ILE A 134 -22.80 -11.71 -23.43
N ASP A 135 -22.81 -10.68 -24.28
CA ASP A 135 -23.75 -10.61 -25.40
C ASP A 135 -23.52 -11.73 -26.42
N GLN A 136 -22.26 -12.01 -26.78
CA GLN A 136 -21.90 -13.11 -27.68
C GLN A 136 -22.29 -14.48 -27.09
N THR A 137 -22.08 -14.67 -25.78
CA THR A 137 -22.46 -15.91 -25.08
C THR A 137 -23.97 -16.10 -25.09
N ASN A 138 -24.73 -15.03 -24.83
CA ASN A 138 -26.18 -15.06 -24.84
C ASN A 138 -26.77 -15.37 -26.23
N GLN A 139 -26.17 -14.81 -27.28
CA GLN A 139 -26.59 -15.06 -28.67
C GLN A 139 -26.28 -16.51 -29.09
N ASN A 140 -25.04 -16.96 -28.87
CA ASN A 140 -24.56 -18.25 -29.39
C ASN A 140 -25.09 -19.45 -28.59
N TYR A 141 -25.26 -19.32 -27.28
CA TYR A 141 -25.59 -20.46 -26.41
C TYR A 141 -26.99 -20.41 -25.80
N ARG A 142 -27.55 -19.20 -25.61
CA ARG A 142 -28.88 -19.04 -24.99
C ARG A 142 -29.97 -18.68 -25.99
N GLY A 143 -29.62 -18.42 -27.26
CA GLY A 143 -30.55 -18.04 -28.31
C GLY A 143 -31.24 -16.69 -28.07
N LEU A 144 -30.71 -15.86 -27.17
CA LEU A 144 -31.23 -14.53 -26.88
C LEU A 144 -30.76 -13.55 -27.97
N GLN A 145 -31.68 -13.05 -28.79
CA GLN A 145 -31.36 -12.12 -29.88
C GLN A 145 -31.12 -10.67 -29.42
N GLN A 146 -31.50 -10.34 -28.18
CA GLN A 146 -31.34 -9.01 -27.62
C GLN A 146 -30.36 -9.03 -26.46
N SER A 147 -29.57 -7.96 -26.32
CA SER A 147 -28.66 -7.80 -25.17
C SER A 147 -29.47 -7.79 -23.88
N ALA A 148 -29.10 -8.66 -22.95
CA ALA A 148 -29.73 -8.76 -21.64
C ALA A 148 -29.22 -7.67 -20.66
N LEU A 149 -28.26 -6.85 -21.09
CA LEU A 149 -27.59 -5.90 -20.22
C LEU A 149 -28.22 -4.50 -20.34
N PRO A 150 -28.47 -3.80 -19.21
CA PRO A 150 -28.94 -2.42 -19.26
C PRO A 150 -27.88 -1.50 -19.90
N PRO A 151 -28.27 -0.37 -20.49
CA PRO A 151 -27.34 0.60 -21.05
C PRO A 151 -26.41 1.16 -19.96
N LEU A 152 -25.21 1.60 -20.37
CA LEU A 152 -24.27 2.23 -19.45
C LEU A 152 -24.84 3.54 -18.92
N ARG A 153 -24.68 3.78 -17.61
CA ARG A 153 -25.10 5.02 -16.97
C ARG A 153 -24.27 6.19 -17.50
N PHE A 154 -24.95 7.27 -17.90
CA PHE A 154 -24.30 8.51 -18.30
C PHE A 154 -24.00 9.37 -17.08
N ALA A 155 -22.84 10.03 -17.08
CA ALA A 155 -22.50 11.05 -16.10
C ALA A 155 -22.89 12.43 -16.64
N GLY A 156 -23.41 13.29 -15.78
CA GLY A 156 -23.65 14.70 -16.14
C GLY A 156 -22.37 15.54 -16.05
N ILE A 157 -21.44 15.11 -15.20
CA ILE A 157 -20.19 15.82 -14.92
C ILE A 157 -19.02 14.84 -15.07
N ILE A 158 -17.93 15.30 -15.67
CA ILE A 158 -16.64 14.62 -15.66
C ILE A 158 -15.74 15.31 -14.65
N ILE A 159 -15.21 14.53 -13.71
CA ILE A 159 -14.16 15.00 -12.81
C ILE A 159 -12.81 14.66 -13.46
N SER A 160 -12.01 15.71 -13.74
CA SER A 160 -10.71 15.59 -14.37
C SER A 160 -9.66 16.36 -13.59
N GLY A 161 -8.39 15.98 -13.73
CA GLY A 161 -7.35 16.60 -12.93
C GLY A 161 -6.00 15.94 -13.07
N GLY A 162 -5.22 16.04 -12.01
CA GLY A 162 -3.94 15.38 -11.85
C GLY A 162 -3.10 16.03 -10.76
N VAL A 163 -2.02 15.36 -10.41
CA VAL A 163 -0.96 15.96 -9.58
C VAL A 163 -0.12 16.84 -10.49
N ILE A 164 -0.04 18.14 -10.19
CA ILE A 164 0.63 19.12 -11.05
C ILE A 164 2.00 19.52 -10.55
N ASP A 165 2.26 19.36 -9.25
CA ASP A 165 3.52 19.73 -8.63
C ASP A 165 3.84 18.79 -7.46
N TYR A 166 5.12 18.46 -7.33
CA TYR A 166 5.69 17.70 -6.23
C TYR A 166 7.04 18.33 -5.88
N ASP A 167 7.19 18.75 -4.63
CA ASP A 167 8.39 19.38 -4.11
C ASP A 167 8.72 18.79 -2.74
N THR A 168 9.93 18.28 -2.57
CA THR A 168 10.40 17.76 -1.29
C THR A 168 11.57 18.59 -0.80
N ASN A 169 11.52 18.97 0.48
CA ASN A 169 12.55 19.79 1.09
C ASN A 169 12.98 19.17 2.41
N VAL A 170 14.27 18.86 2.50
CA VAL A 170 14.92 18.49 3.76
C VAL A 170 15.20 19.76 4.56
N VAL A 171 14.48 19.93 5.67
CA VAL A 171 14.64 21.05 6.59
C VAL A 171 15.41 20.56 7.82
N THR A 172 16.61 21.09 8.04
CA THR A 172 17.36 20.86 9.28
C THR A 172 16.94 21.89 10.33
N GLY A 173 16.25 21.42 11.38
CA GLY A 173 15.73 22.27 12.46
C GLY A 173 16.41 21.96 13.78
N GLY A 174 17.27 22.87 14.27
CA GLY A 174 17.95 22.73 15.55
C GLY A 174 18.07 24.08 16.25
N VAL A 175 17.00 24.53 16.91
CA VAL A 175 16.92 25.85 17.59
C VAL A 175 17.79 25.94 18.87
N GLY A 176 18.35 24.83 19.37
CA GLY A 176 19.14 24.84 20.63
C GLY A 176 20.51 24.17 20.61
N ALA A 177 20.93 23.57 19.49
CA ALA A 177 22.07 22.63 19.46
C ALA A 177 23.40 23.25 18.98
N ARG A 178 23.37 24.36 18.22
CA ARG A 178 24.61 24.99 17.70
C ARG A 178 25.38 25.79 18.76
N LEU A 179 24.76 26.18 19.88
CA LEU A 179 25.39 27.07 20.85
C LEU A 179 26.30 26.34 21.87
N LEU A 180 26.10 25.03 22.10
CA LEU A 180 26.81 24.29 23.16
C LEU A 180 27.72 23.15 22.66
N GLY A 181 27.92 22.99 21.35
CA GLY A 181 28.87 22.01 20.80
C GLY A 181 28.52 20.53 21.05
N ILE A 182 27.39 20.26 21.71
CA ILE A 182 26.82 18.93 21.96
C ILE A 182 25.36 19.03 21.53
N GLY A 183 24.96 18.35 20.46
CA GLY A 183 23.60 18.51 19.97
C GLY A 183 23.18 17.48 18.95
N ASN A 184 22.10 16.78 19.26
CA ASN A 184 21.36 15.93 18.33
C ASN A 184 20.92 16.79 17.12
N SER A 185 21.37 16.43 15.92
CA SER A 185 20.86 17.01 14.68
C SER A 185 19.50 16.37 14.37
N PHE A 186 18.45 17.18 14.35
CA PHE A 186 17.14 16.74 13.86
C PHE A 186 16.97 17.23 12.42
N GLU A 187 16.81 16.26 11.52
CA GLU A 187 16.44 16.47 10.14
C GLU A 187 14.96 16.11 9.98
N TYR A 188 14.19 16.99 9.34
CA TYR A 188 12.81 16.70 8.97
C TYR A 188 12.63 16.95 7.47
N ARG A 189 12.05 15.98 6.77
CA ARG A 189 11.69 16.13 5.36
C ARG A 189 10.23 16.55 5.25
N ARG A 190 9.98 17.58 4.44
CA ARG A 190 8.63 18.05 4.11
C ARG A 190 8.36 17.80 2.63
N ASP A 191 7.36 16.99 2.36
CA ASP A 191 6.85 16.75 1.01
C ASP A 191 5.61 17.63 0.77
N ARG A 192 5.59 18.35 -0.35
CA ARG A 192 4.47 19.15 -0.81
C ARG A 192 3.96 18.58 -2.13
N ILE A 193 2.66 18.28 -2.15
CA ILE A 193 1.97 17.77 -3.34
C ILE A 193 0.88 18.76 -3.70
N SER A 194 0.88 19.27 -4.94
CA SER A 194 -0.19 20.13 -5.44
C SER A 194 -1.07 19.36 -6.42
N VAL A 195 -2.36 19.34 -6.13
CA VAL A 195 -3.38 18.61 -6.89
C VAL A 195 -4.35 19.59 -7.55
N VAL A 196 -4.83 19.24 -8.74
CA VAL A 196 -5.88 20.00 -9.43
C VAL A 196 -7.07 19.10 -9.69
N LEU A 197 -8.25 19.57 -9.32
CA LEU A 197 -9.53 18.94 -9.61
C LEU A 197 -10.40 19.92 -10.40
N ARG A 198 -11.04 19.43 -11.47
CA ARG A 198 -11.94 20.21 -12.33
C ARG A 198 -13.20 19.42 -12.60
N ALA A 199 -14.35 20.06 -12.42
CA ALA A 199 -15.64 19.53 -12.85
C ALA A 199 -15.98 20.11 -14.23
N VAL A 200 -16.18 19.22 -15.19
CA VAL A 200 -16.50 19.57 -16.58
C VAL A 200 -17.91 19.08 -16.88
N SER A 201 -18.79 19.98 -17.33
CA SER A 201 -20.13 19.64 -17.79
C SER A 201 -20.04 18.88 -19.11
N VAL A 202 -20.79 17.78 -19.24
CA VAL A 202 -20.85 17.03 -20.52
C VAL A 202 -21.74 17.74 -21.55
N GLN A 203 -22.61 18.66 -21.11
CA GLN A 203 -23.61 19.30 -21.97
C GLN A 203 -23.09 20.54 -22.72
N THR A 204 -21.94 21.10 -22.31
CA THR A 204 -21.43 22.40 -22.76
C THR A 204 -19.95 22.30 -23.08
#